data_AF-A0A1H8FD08-F1
#
_entry.id   AF-A0A1H8FD08-F1
#
_cell.length_a   1.000
_cell.length_b   1.000
_cell.length_c   1.000
_cell.angle_alpha   90.00
_cell.angle_beta   90.00
_cell.angle_gamma   90.00
#
_symmetry.space_group_name_H-M   'P 1'
#
loop_
_entity.id
_entity.type
_entity.pdbx_description
1 polymer ?
#
loop_
_entity_poly.entity_id
_entity_poly.type
_entity_poly.pdbx_seq_one_letter_code
_entity_poly.pdbx_strand_id
1 'polypeptide(L)'
;MTDLQTGLKQLNFDGDYFLVAHSLGGNYAMKFISNAPDKVKGAVFIDIVSPYFMTAQRATQTKQSFMDSLASIKKESIGFYCPA
;
A
#
# COMPACT_ATOMS: atom_id res chain seq x y z
N MET A 1 -2.67 -11.68 -5.30
CA MET A 1 -2.39 -10.31 -4.80
C MET A 1 -3.48 -9.39 -5.32
N THR A 2 -4.43 -8.98 -4.49
CA THR A 2 -5.43 -7.96 -4.85
C THR A 2 -4.89 -6.60 -4.42
N ASP A 3 -4.62 -5.72 -5.38
CA ASP A 3 -4.22 -4.35 -5.09
C ASP A 3 -5.42 -3.49 -4.64
N LEU A 4 -5.15 -2.26 -4.20
CA LEU A 4 -6.19 -1.32 -3.74
C LEU A 4 -7.30 -1.15 -4.78
N GLN A 5 -6.95 -1.10 -6.06
CA GLN A 5 -7.90 -0.97 -7.17
C GLN A 5 -8.85 -2.17 -7.25
N THR A 6 -8.32 -3.38 -7.09
CA THR A 6 -9.14 -4.61 -7.06
C THR A 6 -10.08 -4.61 -5.86
N GLY A 7 -9.60 -4.22 -4.67
CA GLY A 7 -10.42 -4.15 -3.46
C GLY A 7 -11.58 -3.15 -3.58
N LEU A 8 -11.31 -1.94 -4.08
CA LEU A 8 -12.34 -0.92 -4.30
C LEU A 8 -13.42 -1.40 -5.28
N LYS A 9 -13.00 -2.06 -6.37
CA LYS A 9 -13.93 -2.64 -7.35
C LYS A 9 -14.83 -3.72 -6.75
N GLN A 10 -14.28 -4.60 -5.91
CA GLN A 10 -15.07 -5.65 -5.24
C GLN A 10 -16.11 -5.08 -4.26
N LEU A 11 -15.80 -3.93 -3.67
CA LEU A 11 -16.69 -3.22 -2.76
C LEU A 11 -17.66 -2.26 -3.48
N ASN A 12 -17.69 -2.26 -4.83
CA ASN A 12 -18.45 -1.34 -5.66
C ASN A 12 -18.18 0.15 -5.35
N PHE A 13 -16.93 0.48 -5.01
CA PHE A 13 -16.45 1.86 -5.02
C PHE A 13 -15.83 2.15 -6.38
N ASP A 14 -16.49 2.99 -7.18
CA ASP A 14 -16.09 3.35 -8.56
C ASP A 14 -16.03 4.86 -8.81
N GLY A 15 -16.34 5.65 -7.78
CA GLY A 15 -16.35 7.11 -7.81
C GLY A 15 -14.96 7.74 -7.81
N ASP A 16 -14.94 9.02 -7.43
CA ASP A 16 -13.73 9.81 -7.28
C ASP A 16 -13.17 9.68 -5.86
N TYR A 17 -11.84 9.67 -5.74
CA TYR A 17 -11.13 9.39 -4.49
C TYR A 17 -10.38 10.61 -3.97
N PHE A 18 -10.38 10.74 -2.64
CA PHE A 18 -9.44 11.58 -1.90
C PHE A 18 -8.63 10.68 -0.97
N LEU A 19 -7.31 10.65 -1.14
CA LEU A 19 -6.46 9.69 -0.45
C LEU A 19 -5.79 10.32 0.79
N VAL A 20 -5.64 9.55 1.86
CA VAL A 20 -4.82 9.92 3.01
C VAL A 20 -3.82 8.81 3.23
N ALA A 21 -2.54 9.15 3.29
CA ALA A 21 -1.48 8.15 3.43
C ALA A 21 -0.39 8.60 4.42
N HIS A 22 0.11 7.62 5.17
CA HIS A 22 1.18 7.79 6.15
C HIS A 22 2.24 6.71 5.99
N SER A 23 3.51 7.05 6.24
CA SER A 23 4.64 6.10 6.19
C SER A 23 4.68 5.32 4.86
N LEU A 24 4.75 3.98 4.90
CA LEU A 24 4.74 3.12 3.71
C LEU A 24 3.46 3.25 2.88
N GLY A 25 2.35 3.69 3.48
CA GLY A 25 1.09 3.99 2.82
C GLY A 25 1.25 4.91 1.61
N GLY A 26 2.22 5.83 1.66
CA GLY A 26 2.52 6.74 0.54
C GLY A 26 2.88 6.03 -0.75
N ASN A 27 3.65 4.93 -0.69
CA ASN A 27 4.02 4.16 -1.88
C ASN A 27 2.78 3.53 -2.54
N TYR A 28 1.84 3.01 -1.74
CA TYR A 28 0.60 2.43 -2.24
C TYR A 28 -0.32 3.50 -2.85
N ALA A 29 -0.48 4.64 -2.17
CA ALA A 29 -1.28 5.75 -2.67
C ALA A 29 -0.73 6.30 -4.00
N MET A 30 0.59 6.53 -4.08
CA MET A 30 1.23 6.98 -5.32
C MET A 30 1.10 5.96 -6.44
N LYS A 31 1.22 4.65 -6.15
CA LYS A 31 1.01 3.61 -7.16
C LYS A 31 -0.43 3.63 -7.69
N PHE A 32 -1.43 3.76 -6.81
CA PHE A 32 -2.83 3.88 -7.20
C PHE A 32 -3.09 5.12 -8.05
N ILE A 33 -2.60 6.29 -7.62
CA ILE A 33 -2.68 7.55 -8.38
C ILE A 33 -2.07 7.38 -9.78
N SER A 34 -0.90 6.75 -9.89
CA SER A 34 -0.22 6.55 -11.18
C SER A 34 -1.01 5.67 -12.15
N ASN A 35 -1.81 4.74 -11.63
CA ASN A 35 -2.61 3.82 -12.44
C ASN A 35 -3.99 4.40 -12.80
N ALA A 36 -4.50 5.38 -12.04
CA ALA A 36 -5.83 5.97 -12.22
C ALA A 36 -5.87 7.47 -11.87
N PRO A 37 -5.09 8.33 -12.57
CA PRO A 37 -4.94 9.74 -12.20
C PRO A 37 -6.26 10.52 -12.22
N ASP A 38 -7.14 10.24 -13.18
CA ASP A 38 -8.43 10.95 -13.34
C ASP A 38 -9.41 10.68 -12.18
N LYS A 39 -9.19 9.58 -11.46
CA LYS A 39 -10.02 9.15 -10.34
C LYS A 39 -9.61 9.78 -9.01
N VAL A 40 -8.47 10.48 -8.92
CA VAL A 40 -7.99 11.05 -7.65
C VAL A 40 -8.10 12.57 -7.68
N LYS A 41 -8.94 13.14 -6.81
CA LYS A 41 -9.15 14.60 -6.71
C LYS A 41 -8.14 15.29 -5.80
N GLY A 42 -7.47 14.52 -4.94
CA GLY A 42 -6.46 15.04 -4.03
C GLY A 42 -5.90 13.95 -3.14
N ALA A 43 -4.78 14.28 -2.48
CA ALA A 43 -4.17 13.42 -1.50
C ALA A 43 -3.55 14.23 -0.35
N VAL A 44 -3.62 13.69 0.87
CA VAL A 44 -2.90 14.18 2.04
C VAL A 44 -1.83 13.16 2.42
N PHE A 45 -0.58 13.61 2.43
CA PHE A 45 0.57 12.80 2.80
C PHE A 45 1.14 13.28 4.13
N ILE A 46 1.19 12.36 5.10
CA ILE A 46 1.70 12.61 6.44
C ILE A 46 2.96 11.76 6.58
N ASP A 47 4.13 12.38 6.67
CA ASP A 47 5.42 11.69 6.87
C ASP A 47 5.56 10.38 6.06
N ILE A 48 5.32 10.49 4.75
CA ILE A 48 5.38 9.32 3.87
C ILE A 48 6.82 8.92 3.59
N VAL A 49 7.00 7.62 3.35
CA VAL A 49 8.26 7.11 2.84
C VAL A 49 8.52 7.70 1.46
N SER A 50 9.70 8.28 1.28
CA SER A 50 10.13 8.86 0.00
C SER A 50 10.03 7.82 -1.14
N PRO A 51 9.60 8.20 -2.36
CA PRO A 51 9.45 7.27 -3.49
C PRO A 51 10.73 6.50 -3.84
N TYR A 52 11.90 7.08 -3.53
CA TYR A 52 13.21 6.48 -3.80
C TYR A 52 13.76 5.65 -2.64
N PHE A 53 13.06 5.62 -1.50
CA PHE A 53 13.52 4.92 -0.32
C PHE A 53 13.38 3.40 -0.45
N MET A 54 12.33 2.91 -1.12
CA MET A 54 12.00 1.49 -1.16
C MET A 54 12.42 0.83 -2.48
N THR A 55 13.73 0.57 -2.62
CA THR A 55 14.30 -0.17 -3.75
C THR A 55 13.97 -1.66 -3.68
N ALA A 56 14.12 -2.39 -4.80
CA ALA A 56 13.94 -3.84 -4.81
C ALA A 56 14.85 -4.56 -3.79
N GLN A 57 16.09 -4.11 -3.65
CA GLN A 57 17.02 -4.65 -2.64
C GLN A 57 16.50 -4.41 -1.23
N ARG A 58 16.04 -3.20 -0.93
CA ARG A 58 15.51 -2.86 0.40
C ARG A 58 14.20 -3.57 0.70
N ALA A 59 13.34 -3.79 -0.30
CA ALA A 59 12.15 -4.61 -0.16
C ALA A 59 12.50 -6.05 0.25
N THR A 60 13.51 -6.65 -0.39
CA THR A 60 14.03 -7.98 -0.03
C THR A 60 14.59 -8.00 1.40
N GLN A 61 15.40 -7.02 1.77
CA GLN A 61 15.96 -6.90 3.13
C GLN A 61 14.88 -6.70 4.20
N THR A 62 13.88 -5.88 3.90
CA THR A 62 12.74 -5.63 4.79
C THR A 62 11.97 -6.92 5.01
N LYS A 63 11.65 -7.65 3.94
CA LYS A 63 10.99 -8.96 4.03
C LYS A 63 11.80 -9.95 4.87
N GLN A 64 13.13 -10.00 4.66
CA GLN A 64 14.03 -10.86 5.44
C GLN A 64 14.00 -10.50 6.93
N SER A 65 13.97 -9.21 7.26
CA SER A 65 13.97 -8.71 8.64
C SER A 65 12.70 -9.10 9.41
N PHE A 66 11.59 -9.34 8.70
CA PHE A 66 10.33 -9.77 9.30
C PHE A 66 10.10 -11.29 9.23
N MET A 67 11.03 -12.08 8.68
CA MET A 67 10.79 -13.51 8.40
C MET A 67 10.37 -14.30 9.64
N ASP A 68 11.05 -14.11 10.76
CA ASP A 68 10.79 -14.84 11.99
C ASP A 68 9.46 -14.43 12.64
N SER A 69 8.96 -13.23 12.30
CA SER A 69 7.70 -12.70 12.81
C SER A 69 6.53 -12.85 11.82
N LEU A 70 6.75 -13.45 10.63
CA LEU A 70 5.73 -13.52 9.59
C LEU A 70 4.45 -14.23 10.05
N ALA A 71 4.58 -15.29 10.86
CA ALA A 71 3.42 -16.02 11.37
C ALA A 71 2.55 -15.14 12.28
N SER A 72 3.17 -14.39 13.20
CA SER A 72 2.48 -13.46 14.10
C SER A 72 1.87 -12.28 13.33
N ILE A 73 2.63 -11.69 12.40
CA ILE A 73 2.16 -10.60 11.54
C ILE A 73 0.90 -11.02 10.75
N LYS A 74 0.90 -12.23 10.17
CA LYS A 74 -0.28 -12.76 9.45
C LYS A 74 -1.51 -12.88 10.34
N LYS A 75 -1.31 -13.29 11.59
CA LYS A 75 -2.41 -13.49 12.55
C LYS A 75 -2.95 -12.17 13.08
N GLU A 76 -2.07 -11.20 13.35
CA GLU A 76 -2.39 -10.02 14.15
C GLU A 76 -2.54 -8.75 13.32
N SER A 77 -2.00 -8.72 12.09
CA SER A 77 -2.00 -7.56 11.21
C SER A 77 -2.40 -7.97 9.80
N ILE A 78 -3.67 -8.34 9.65
CA ILE A 78 -4.29 -8.78 8.38
C ILE A 78 -4.07 -7.74 7.26
N GLY A 79 -4.04 -6.44 7.58
CA GLY A 79 -3.76 -5.37 6.61
C GLY A 79 -2.29 -5.20 6.24
N PHE A 80 -1.36 -5.75 7.02
CA PHE A 80 0.09 -5.69 6.77
C PHE A 80 0.58 -6.87 5.92
N TYR A 81 -0.16 -7.98 5.89
CA TYR A 81 0.15 -9.15 5.09
C TYR A 81 -1.11 -9.74 4.45
N CYS A 82 -1.19 -9.72 3.12
CA CYS A 82 -2.26 -10.39 2.38
C CYS A 82 -1.86 -11.85 2.11
N PRO A 83 -2.66 -12.86 2.51
CA PRO A 83 -2.43 -14.25 2.12
C PRO A 83 -2.48 -14.39 0.59
N ALA A 84 -1.57 -15.20 0.05
CA ALA A 84 -1.48 -15.48 -1.39
C ALA A 84 -2.68 -16.31 -1.87
#